data_AF-A0A9P8L1L3-F1
#
_entry.id   AF-A0A9P8L1L3-F1
#
_cell.length_a   1.000
_cell.length_b   1.000
_cell.length_c   1.000
_cell.angle_alpha   90.00
_cell.angle_beta   90.00
_cell.angle_gamma   90.00
#
_symmetry.space_group_name_H-M   'P 1'
#
loop_
_entity.id
_entity.type
_entity.pdbx_description
1 polymer ?
#
loop_
_entity_poly.entity_id
_entity_poly.type
_entity_poly.pdbx_seq_one_letter_code
_entity_poly.pdbx_strand_id
1 'polypeptide(L)'
;MAPSRGLPLLLTRRHLSSSFASHATSSSPGRQIYLSRSHDPHVNLSIEDFLLRQTADDSAVLLVYSNRPCVVIGRNQNPWVEADLARTPLLVRRRSGGGAVFHGPGNTNYGVVGPAAAFRRDAHARMVVRALARVGVVRPRVSPRHDIVVGDGPPRKISGSAYKLTPRRALHHGTCLLASPDLHDIPRYLRSPAKPYIKARGVESVSSPVANAGVTNE
;
A
#
# COMPACT_ATOMS: atom_id res chain seq x y z
N MET A 1 -44.84 -41.21 -4.29
CA MET A 1 -43.92 -40.06 -4.43
C MET A 1 -42.82 -40.21 -3.40
N ALA A 2 -41.57 -40.30 -3.85
CA ALA A 2 -40.42 -40.69 -3.03
C ALA A 2 -39.93 -39.54 -2.11
N PRO A 3 -39.42 -39.86 -0.91
CA PRO A 3 -38.69 -38.89 -0.08
C PRO A 3 -37.23 -38.82 -0.54
N SER A 4 -36.79 -37.69 -1.08
CA SER A 4 -35.37 -37.48 -1.41
C SER A 4 -34.56 -37.26 -0.13
N ARG A 5 -33.86 -38.30 0.33
CA ARG A 5 -32.75 -38.19 1.28
C ARG A 5 -31.57 -37.48 0.58
N GLY A 6 -31.38 -36.20 0.86
CA GLY A 6 -30.17 -35.46 0.48
C GLY A 6 -28.99 -35.86 1.38
N LEU A 7 -27.91 -36.37 0.78
CA LEU A 7 -26.68 -36.76 1.46
C LEU A 7 -26.05 -35.58 2.24
N PRO A 8 -25.43 -35.82 3.40
CA PRO A 8 -24.52 -34.84 3.99
C PRO A 8 -23.27 -34.72 3.12
N LEU A 9 -23.13 -33.60 2.42
CA LEU A 9 -21.87 -33.18 1.80
C LEU A 9 -20.86 -32.92 2.92
N LEU A 10 -20.09 -33.94 3.29
CA LEU A 10 -18.82 -33.81 3.98
C LEU A 10 -17.87 -33.04 3.06
N LEU A 11 -17.97 -31.71 3.09
CA LEU A 11 -16.93 -30.81 2.60
C LEU A 11 -15.71 -30.97 3.50
N THR A 12 -14.90 -31.99 3.23
CA THR A 12 -13.51 -32.00 3.68
C THR A 12 -12.83 -30.81 3.03
N ARG A 13 -12.78 -29.68 3.74
CA ARG A 13 -11.90 -28.54 3.43
C ARG A 13 -10.47 -29.06 3.46
N ARG A 14 -9.98 -29.55 2.32
CA ARG A 14 -8.54 -29.67 2.11
C ARG A 14 -7.99 -28.24 2.11
N HIS A 15 -7.44 -27.83 3.25
CA HIS A 15 -6.59 -26.66 3.33
C HIS A 15 -5.35 -26.92 2.47
N LEU A 16 -5.47 -26.69 1.16
CA LEU A 16 -4.31 -26.47 0.30
C LEU A 16 -3.78 -25.07 0.67
N SER A 17 -3.13 -24.95 1.83
CA SER A 17 -2.37 -23.75 2.11
C SER A 17 -1.24 -23.69 1.09
N SER A 18 -1.20 -22.62 0.30
CA SER A 18 -0.05 -22.36 -0.57
C SER A 18 1.22 -22.38 0.28
N SER A 19 2.36 -22.74 -0.32
CA SER A 19 3.65 -22.69 0.39
C SER A 19 3.84 -21.32 1.05
N PHE A 20 3.52 -20.23 0.36
CA PHE A 20 3.50 -18.87 0.93
C PHE A 20 2.68 -18.78 2.23
N ALA A 21 1.42 -19.24 2.22
CA ALA A 21 0.55 -19.13 3.39
C ALA A 21 1.14 -19.90 4.58
N SER A 22 1.62 -21.13 4.37
CA SER A 22 2.23 -21.95 5.42
C SER A 22 3.47 -21.29 6.03
N HIS A 23 4.35 -20.72 5.18
CA HIS A 23 5.57 -20.04 5.66
C HIS A 23 5.22 -18.76 6.43
N ALA A 24 4.29 -17.95 5.91
CA ALA A 24 3.86 -16.71 6.53
C ALA A 24 3.19 -16.91 7.89
N THR A 25 2.45 -18.00 8.06
CA THR A 25 1.78 -18.35 9.33
C THR A 25 2.63 -19.20 10.27
N SER A 26 3.86 -19.58 9.87
CA SER A 26 4.72 -20.39 10.73
C SER A 26 5.05 -19.63 12.03
N SER A 27 5.10 -20.36 13.15
CA SER A 27 5.30 -19.82 14.49
C SER A 27 6.74 -19.39 14.78
N SER A 28 7.59 -19.26 13.76
CA SER A 28 8.98 -18.89 13.93
C SER A 28 9.11 -17.38 14.19
N PRO A 29 9.67 -16.96 15.34
CA PRO A 29 9.85 -15.56 15.67
C PRO A 29 11.10 -15.07 14.94
N GLY A 30 10.92 -14.65 13.70
CA GLY A 30 12.04 -14.21 12.88
C GLY A 30 11.50 -13.34 11.78
N ARG A 31 12.10 -12.16 11.63
CA ARG A 31 11.74 -11.17 10.61
C ARG A 31 11.52 -11.86 9.25
N GLN A 32 10.42 -11.56 8.59
CA GLN A 32 10.09 -12.15 7.29
C GLN A 32 10.15 -11.06 6.21
N ILE A 33 10.69 -11.39 5.04
CA ILE A 33 10.77 -10.47 3.90
C ILE A 33 10.17 -11.17 2.68
N TYR A 34 9.21 -10.50 2.05
CA TYR A 34 8.50 -10.97 0.87
C TYR A 34 8.67 -9.97 -0.28
N LEU A 35 8.98 -10.49 -1.45
CA LEU A 35 8.93 -9.76 -2.70
C LEU A 35 7.79 -10.32 -3.55
N SER A 36 6.79 -9.50 -3.84
CA SER A 36 5.72 -9.93 -4.76
C SER A 36 6.20 -9.81 -6.20
N ARG A 37 6.05 -10.90 -6.95
CA ARG A 37 6.23 -10.93 -8.42
C ARG A 37 4.96 -10.54 -9.18
N SER A 38 3.84 -10.36 -8.48
CA SER A 38 2.60 -9.94 -9.10
C SER A 38 2.57 -8.42 -9.24
N HIS A 39 2.13 -7.95 -10.40
CA HIS A 39 1.81 -6.54 -10.63
C HIS A 39 0.32 -6.24 -10.45
N ASP A 40 -0.48 -7.21 -9.98
CA ASP A 40 -1.90 -6.99 -9.74
C ASP A 40 -2.15 -6.33 -8.37
N PRO A 41 -2.72 -5.11 -8.33
CA PRO A 41 -2.99 -4.43 -7.06
C PRO A 41 -4.01 -5.16 -6.18
N HIS A 42 -4.94 -5.93 -6.73
CA HIS A 42 -5.86 -6.75 -5.92
C HIS A 42 -5.09 -7.88 -5.22
N VAL A 43 -4.18 -8.55 -5.93
CA VAL A 43 -3.34 -9.60 -5.35
C VAL A 43 -2.43 -9.02 -4.27
N ASN A 44 -1.71 -7.94 -4.57
CA ASN A 44 -0.76 -7.33 -3.64
C ASN A 44 -1.43 -6.79 -2.37
N LEU A 45 -2.58 -6.12 -2.49
CA LEU A 45 -3.34 -5.65 -1.33
C LEU A 45 -3.97 -6.82 -0.54
N SER A 46 -4.26 -7.94 -1.19
CA SER A 46 -4.74 -9.15 -0.51
C SER A 46 -3.62 -9.84 0.27
N ILE A 47 -2.40 -9.90 -0.28
CA ILE A 47 -1.21 -10.38 0.42
C ILE A 47 -0.93 -9.49 1.64
N GLU A 48 -1.03 -8.17 1.49
CA GLU A 48 -0.84 -7.23 2.59
C GLU A 48 -1.84 -7.44 3.74
N ASP A 49 -3.14 -7.58 3.43
CA ASP A 49 -4.18 -7.86 4.44
C ASP A 49 -4.01 -9.25 5.06
N PHE A 50 -3.59 -10.25 4.27
CA PHE A 50 -3.27 -11.60 4.77
C PHE A 50 -2.12 -11.56 5.78
N LEU A 51 -0.98 -10.93 5.41
CA LEU A 51 0.17 -10.81 6.30
C LEU A 51 -0.18 -10.06 7.58
N LEU A 52 -0.98 -9.00 7.49
CA LEU A 52 -1.46 -8.25 8.67
C LEU A 52 -2.29 -9.10 9.64
N ARG A 53 -3.10 -10.04 9.11
CA ARG A 53 -4.06 -10.81 9.91
C ARG A 53 -3.54 -12.16 10.39
N GLN A 54 -2.66 -12.79 9.62
CA GLN A 54 -2.35 -14.21 9.77
C GLN A 54 -0.93 -14.49 10.26
N THR A 55 0.01 -13.55 10.13
CA THR A 55 1.36 -13.72 10.68
C THR A 55 1.35 -13.63 12.22
N ALA A 56 2.35 -14.22 12.89
CA ALA A 56 2.45 -14.21 14.36
C ALA A 56 2.52 -12.79 14.95
N ASP A 57 2.03 -12.60 16.17
CA ASP A 57 1.87 -11.25 16.76
C ASP A 57 3.19 -10.51 17.02
N ASP A 58 4.21 -11.26 17.40
CA ASP A 58 5.57 -10.81 17.69
C ASP A 58 6.46 -10.73 16.43
N SER A 59 5.94 -11.18 15.27
CA SER A 59 6.68 -11.13 14.01
C SER A 59 6.74 -9.73 13.40
N ALA A 60 7.85 -9.45 12.73
CA ALA A 60 8.04 -8.28 11.87
C ALA A 60 8.12 -8.74 10.41
N VAL A 61 7.31 -8.17 9.53
CA VAL A 61 7.21 -8.57 8.13
C VAL A 61 7.41 -7.36 7.24
N LEU A 62 8.25 -7.50 6.20
CA LEU A 62 8.37 -6.56 5.10
C LEU A 62 7.84 -7.20 3.82
N LEU A 63 6.92 -6.52 3.14
CA LEU A 63 6.46 -6.84 1.79
C LEU A 63 6.90 -5.71 0.86
N VAL A 64 7.53 -6.05 -0.27
CA VAL A 64 7.86 -5.10 -1.34
C VAL A 64 7.17 -5.55 -2.63
N TYR A 65 6.57 -4.62 -3.36
CA TYR A 65 5.80 -4.91 -4.58
C TYR A 65 5.63 -3.69 -5.47
N SER A 66 5.42 -3.91 -6.76
CA SER A 66 4.98 -2.88 -7.71
C SER A 66 3.63 -3.27 -8.30
N ASN A 67 2.87 -2.30 -8.79
CA ASN A 67 1.57 -2.55 -9.43
C ASN A 67 1.60 -2.04 -10.86
N ARG A 68 0.81 -2.67 -11.73
CA ARG A 68 0.41 -2.10 -13.02
C ARG A 68 -0.31 -0.76 -12.79
N PRO A 69 -0.40 0.12 -13.81
CA PRO A 69 -1.10 1.40 -13.70
C PRO A 69 -2.46 1.28 -13.02
N CYS A 70 -2.64 1.97 -11.90
CA CYS A 70 -3.91 2.02 -11.16
C CYS A 70 -3.96 3.23 -10.21
N VAL A 71 -5.17 3.63 -9.83
CA VAL A 71 -5.40 4.56 -8.72
C VAL A 71 -5.83 3.76 -7.48
N VAL A 72 -5.11 3.96 -6.37
CA VAL A 72 -5.44 3.35 -5.08
C VAL A 72 -5.98 4.41 -4.13
N ILE A 73 -7.27 4.29 -3.79
CA ILE A 73 -7.95 5.18 -2.86
C ILE A 73 -7.97 4.61 -1.44
N GLY A 74 -7.98 5.51 -0.45
CA GLY A 74 -8.10 5.15 0.96
C GLY A 74 -9.48 4.57 1.30
N ARG A 75 -9.54 3.85 2.42
CA ARG A 75 -10.74 3.13 2.87
C ARG A 75 -12.00 3.99 2.87
N ASN A 76 -11.90 5.25 3.29
CA ASN A 76 -13.03 6.14 3.53
C ASN A 76 -13.14 7.28 2.50
N GLN A 77 -12.58 7.09 1.30
CA GLN A 77 -12.62 8.09 0.23
C GLN A 77 -13.77 7.86 -0.75
N ASN A 78 -14.26 8.93 -1.38
CA ASN A 78 -15.22 8.85 -2.47
C ASN A 78 -14.47 8.90 -3.82
N PRO A 79 -14.47 7.83 -4.64
CA PRO A 79 -13.66 7.83 -5.87
C PRO A 79 -14.09 8.86 -6.90
N TRP A 80 -15.37 9.23 -6.94
CA TRP A 80 -15.89 10.22 -7.89
C TRP A 80 -15.33 11.62 -7.65
N VAL A 81 -14.80 11.93 -6.47
CA VAL A 81 -14.18 13.25 -6.19
C VAL A 81 -12.66 13.19 -6.08
N GLU A 82 -12.08 11.98 -6.06
CA GLU A 82 -10.65 11.75 -5.81
C GLU A 82 -9.88 11.31 -7.06
N ALA A 83 -10.55 10.78 -8.08
CA ALA A 83 -9.93 10.28 -9.29
C ALA A 83 -10.73 10.64 -10.55
N ASP A 84 -10.02 10.85 -11.65
CA ASP A 84 -10.65 10.88 -12.97
C ASP A 84 -10.93 9.44 -13.41
N LEU A 85 -12.18 8.99 -13.21
CA LEU A 85 -12.59 7.61 -13.50
C LEU A 85 -12.63 7.29 -15.00
N ALA A 86 -12.69 8.30 -15.87
CA ALA A 86 -12.63 8.08 -17.31
C ALA A 86 -11.19 7.82 -17.79
N ARG A 87 -10.19 8.39 -17.09
CA ARG A 87 -8.77 8.17 -17.38
C ARG A 87 -8.14 7.02 -16.60
N THR A 88 -8.71 6.68 -15.45
CA THR A 88 -8.13 5.68 -14.54
C THR A 88 -8.30 4.27 -15.11
N PRO A 89 -7.21 3.55 -15.46
CA PRO A 89 -7.32 2.21 -16.04
C PRO A 89 -7.86 1.18 -15.04
N LEU A 90 -7.56 1.37 -13.76
CA LEU A 90 -8.02 0.51 -12.68
C LEU A 90 -8.09 1.32 -11.38
N LEU A 91 -9.22 1.20 -10.68
CA LEU A 91 -9.44 1.82 -9.38
C LEU A 91 -9.52 0.74 -8.30
N VAL A 92 -8.71 0.86 -7.24
CA VAL A 92 -8.71 -0.10 -6.13
C VAL A 92 -8.82 0.64 -4.79
N ARG A 93 -9.56 0.08 -3.84
CA ARG A 93 -9.68 0.61 -2.48
C ARG A 93 -8.86 -0.23 -1.51
N ARG A 94 -7.92 0.41 -0.81
CA ARG A 94 -7.12 -0.24 0.24
C ARG A 94 -7.85 -0.27 1.59
N ARG A 95 -7.36 -1.11 2.51
CA ARG A 95 -7.93 -1.27 3.86
C ARG A 95 -7.49 -0.18 4.86
N SER A 96 -6.38 0.50 4.59
CA SER A 96 -5.89 1.65 5.37
C SER A 96 -6.60 2.95 4.98
N GLY A 97 -6.48 3.98 5.84
CA GLY A 97 -6.99 5.33 5.55
C GLY A 97 -6.06 6.13 4.63
N GLY A 98 -6.28 7.45 4.56
CA GLY A 98 -5.46 8.39 3.78
C GLY A 98 -6.03 8.73 2.40
N GLY A 99 -5.25 9.47 1.61
CA GLY A 99 -5.62 9.98 0.29
C GLY A 99 -5.45 9.00 -0.87
N ALA A 100 -5.77 9.46 -2.07
CA ALA A 100 -5.64 8.72 -3.32
C ALA A 100 -4.22 8.87 -3.88
N VAL A 101 -3.69 7.78 -4.45
CA VAL A 101 -2.36 7.75 -5.06
C VAL A 101 -2.44 6.98 -6.38
N PHE A 102 -1.59 7.37 -7.33
CA PHE A 102 -1.38 6.60 -8.56
C PHE A 102 -0.21 5.63 -8.34
N HIS A 103 -0.38 4.39 -8.80
CA HIS A 103 0.68 3.41 -8.94
C HIS A 103 0.90 3.11 -10.42
N GLY A 104 2.13 2.76 -10.78
CA GLY A 104 2.51 2.37 -12.13
C GLY A 104 3.99 2.00 -12.20
N PRO A 105 4.57 1.88 -13.40
CA PRO A 105 6.00 1.70 -13.59
C PRO A 105 6.82 2.76 -12.82
N GLY A 106 7.96 2.34 -12.26
CA GLY A 106 8.82 3.23 -11.48
C GLY A 106 8.29 3.64 -10.10
N ASN A 107 7.10 3.19 -9.69
CA ASN A 107 6.57 3.30 -8.33
C ASN A 107 6.69 1.97 -7.59
N THR A 108 7.46 1.96 -6.50
CA THR A 108 7.59 0.81 -5.59
C THR A 108 6.71 1.01 -4.37
N ASN A 109 6.01 -0.04 -3.95
CA ASN A 109 5.21 -0.06 -2.74
C ASN A 109 5.89 -0.95 -1.71
N TYR A 110 5.72 -0.60 -0.45
CA TYR A 110 6.22 -1.39 0.67
C TYR A 110 5.15 -1.48 1.75
N GLY A 111 5.12 -2.60 2.48
CA GLY A 111 4.28 -2.82 3.65
C GLY A 111 5.11 -3.43 4.78
N VAL A 112 5.13 -2.75 5.93
CA VAL A 112 5.79 -3.22 7.15
C VAL A 112 4.71 -3.56 8.18
N VAL A 113 4.62 -4.84 8.52
CA VAL A 113 3.72 -5.35 9.56
C VAL A 113 4.54 -5.64 10.81
N GLY A 114 4.05 -5.23 11.97
CA GLY A 114 4.67 -5.53 13.25
C GLY A 114 3.68 -5.48 14.42
N PRO A 115 4.14 -5.68 15.65
CA PRO A 115 3.32 -5.56 16.85
C PRO A 115 2.70 -4.17 16.96
N ALA A 116 1.40 -4.07 17.27
CA ALA A 116 0.71 -2.79 17.42
C ALA A 116 1.34 -1.91 18.51
N ALA A 117 1.79 -2.52 19.61
CA ALA A 117 2.44 -1.82 20.72
C ALA A 117 3.77 -1.16 20.33
N ALA A 118 4.46 -1.68 19.31
CA ALA A 118 5.73 -1.15 18.81
C ALA A 118 5.55 -0.07 17.72
N PHE A 119 4.33 0.15 17.24
CA PHE A 119 4.07 1.03 16.11
C PHE A 119 4.29 2.50 16.45
N ARG A 120 5.18 3.17 15.69
CA ARG A 120 5.38 4.63 15.77
C ARG A 120 5.55 5.20 14.37
N ARG A 121 4.70 6.16 13.98
CA ARG A 121 4.72 6.77 12.63
C ARG A 121 6.09 7.35 12.28
N ASP A 122 6.71 8.08 13.20
CA ASP A 122 8.05 8.65 13.02
C ASP A 122 9.13 7.59 12.81
N ALA A 123 9.11 6.52 13.60
CA ALA A 123 10.12 5.46 13.49
C ALA A 123 10.05 4.79 12.11
N HIS A 124 8.83 4.56 11.62
CA HIS A 124 8.53 4.02 10.32
C HIS A 124 8.92 4.97 9.17
N ALA A 125 8.62 6.26 9.27
CA ALA A 125 9.04 7.25 8.28
C ALA A 125 10.57 7.38 8.21
N ARG A 126 11.24 7.45 9.38
CA ARG A 126 12.71 7.48 9.47
C ARG A 126 13.35 6.19 8.95
N MET A 127 12.70 5.03 9.10
CA MET A 127 13.16 3.78 8.50
C MET A 127 13.24 3.88 6.97
N VAL A 128 12.23 4.47 6.33
CA VAL A 128 12.21 4.70 4.87
C VAL A 128 13.30 5.69 4.46
N VAL A 129 13.48 6.80 5.20
CA VAL A 129 14.58 7.75 4.97
C VAL A 129 15.94 7.06 5.00
N ARG A 130 16.20 6.22 6.02
CA ARG A 130 17.46 5.47 6.13
C ARG A 130 17.65 4.47 4.99
N ALA A 131 16.58 3.85 4.50
CA ALA A 131 16.66 2.96 3.34
C ALA A 131 17.01 3.74 2.07
N LEU A 132 16.31 4.85 1.82
CA LEU A 132 16.53 5.72 0.67
C LEU A 132 17.94 6.31 0.63
N ALA A 133 18.45 6.77 1.77
CA ALA A 133 19.82 7.28 1.87
C ALA A 133 20.86 6.21 1.53
N ARG A 134 20.62 4.94 1.92
CA ARG A 134 21.52 3.82 1.60
C ARG A 134 21.53 3.45 0.13
N VAL A 135 20.44 3.71 -0.59
CA VAL A 135 20.35 3.48 -2.05
C VAL A 135 20.68 4.74 -2.86
N GLY A 136 21.35 5.73 -2.24
CA GLY A 136 21.91 6.88 -2.95
C GLY A 136 20.98 8.09 -3.09
N VAL A 137 19.78 8.07 -2.50
CA VAL A 137 18.91 9.27 -2.52
C VAL A 137 19.54 10.38 -1.70
N VAL A 138 19.71 11.54 -2.31
CA VAL A 138 20.34 12.71 -1.68
C VAL A 138 19.33 13.43 -0.78
N ARG A 139 19.69 13.60 0.50
CA ARG A 139 18.96 14.36 1.53
C ARG A 139 17.44 14.03 1.64
N PRO A 140 17.01 12.75 1.66
CA PRO A 140 15.62 12.42 1.97
C PRO A 140 15.31 12.83 3.41
N ARG A 141 14.13 13.44 3.63
CA ARG A 141 13.70 13.88 4.96
C ARG A 141 12.22 13.60 5.20
N VAL A 142 11.87 13.41 6.46
CA VAL A 142 10.48 13.26 6.90
C VAL A 142 9.83 14.66 6.97
N SER A 143 8.68 14.83 6.35
CA SER A 143 7.88 16.05 6.48
C SER A 143 7.06 16.05 7.78
N PRO A 144 6.49 17.18 8.23
CA PRO A 144 5.61 17.21 9.40
C PRO A 144 4.39 16.27 9.31
N ARG A 145 4.00 15.88 8.08
CA ARG A 145 2.90 14.94 7.83
C ARG A 145 3.36 13.48 7.69
N HIS A 146 4.63 13.18 7.96
CA HIS A 146 5.23 11.86 7.81
C HIS A 146 5.31 11.36 6.35
N ASP A 147 5.26 12.29 5.38
CA ASP A 147 5.66 12.01 4.00
C ASP A 147 7.19 12.05 3.89
N ILE A 148 7.77 11.38 2.89
CA ILE A 148 9.19 11.54 2.59
C ILE A 148 9.34 12.50 1.41
N VAL A 149 10.17 13.52 1.60
CA VAL A 149 10.40 14.58 0.63
C VAL A 149 11.90 14.72 0.33
N VAL A 150 12.20 15.29 -0.84
CA VAL A 150 13.56 15.61 -1.31
C VAL A 150 13.64 17.04 -1.83
N GLY A 151 14.88 17.49 -2.09
CA GLY A 151 15.21 18.79 -2.64
C GLY A 151 15.53 19.83 -1.57
N ASP A 152 16.41 20.76 -1.96
CA ASP A 152 16.85 21.88 -1.12
C ASP A 152 15.88 23.08 -1.19
N GLY A 153 15.06 23.13 -2.25
CA GLY A 153 13.98 24.11 -2.42
C GLY A 153 12.65 23.66 -1.79
N PRO A 154 11.50 24.08 -2.37
CA PRO A 154 10.19 23.62 -1.93
C PRO A 154 10.14 22.09 -1.87
N PRO A 155 9.68 21.50 -0.76
CA PRO A 155 9.75 20.06 -0.56
C PRO A 155 8.89 19.34 -1.59
N ARG A 156 9.49 18.40 -2.34
CA ARG A 156 8.78 17.53 -3.28
C ARG A 156 8.68 16.13 -2.70
N LYS A 157 7.46 15.60 -2.63
CA LYS A 157 7.16 14.29 -2.08
C LYS A 157 7.61 13.18 -3.02
N ILE A 158 8.39 12.24 -2.49
CA ILE A 158 8.81 11.02 -3.18
C ILE A 158 8.16 9.77 -2.61
N SER A 159 7.64 9.84 -1.37
CA SER A 159 6.96 8.72 -0.74
C SER A 159 5.83 9.19 0.17
N GLY A 160 4.69 8.50 0.12
CA GLY A 160 3.53 8.73 0.96
C GLY A 160 3.18 7.51 1.78
N SER A 161 2.82 7.73 3.04
CA SER A 161 2.52 6.66 3.99
C SER A 161 1.03 6.60 4.32
N ALA A 162 0.54 5.39 4.56
CA ALA A 162 -0.74 5.12 5.18
C ALA A 162 -0.63 3.97 6.18
N TYR A 163 -1.62 3.87 7.07
CA TYR A 163 -1.53 2.98 8.22
C TYR A 163 -2.84 2.23 8.46
N LYS A 164 -2.72 1.00 8.96
CA LYS A 164 -3.83 0.19 9.44
C LYS A 164 -3.45 -0.47 10.76
N LEU A 165 -4.16 -0.14 11.82
CA LEU A 165 -3.99 -0.75 13.13
C LEU A 165 -5.10 -1.79 13.37
N THR A 166 -4.71 -2.89 14.00
CA THR A 166 -5.58 -3.88 14.63
C THR A 166 -5.20 -3.95 16.13
N PRO A 167 -5.95 -4.65 16.99
CA PRO A 167 -5.62 -4.71 18.41
C PRO A 167 -4.19 -5.23 18.70
N ARG A 168 -3.70 -6.18 17.89
CA ARG A 168 -2.40 -6.83 18.11
C ARG A 168 -1.33 -6.42 17.09
N ARG A 169 -1.72 -5.99 15.90
CA ARG A 169 -0.82 -5.74 14.77
C ARG A 169 -0.98 -4.35 14.18
N ALA A 170 0.08 -3.85 13.59
CA ALA A 170 0.08 -2.61 12.83
C ALA A 170 0.70 -2.84 11.46
N LEU A 171 0.11 -2.22 10.45
CA LEU A 171 0.65 -2.09 9.10
C LEU A 171 1.00 -0.63 8.85
N HIS A 172 2.25 -0.37 8.50
CA HIS A 172 2.72 0.81 7.79
C HIS A 172 2.97 0.42 6.34
N HIS A 173 2.23 1.00 5.41
CA HIS A 173 2.59 0.88 4.01
C HIS A 173 2.79 2.24 3.37
N GLY A 174 3.46 2.25 2.23
CA GLY A 174 3.63 3.46 1.47
C GLY A 174 4.05 3.17 0.05
N THR A 175 4.02 4.24 -0.73
CA THR A 175 4.50 4.27 -2.10
C THR A 175 5.84 5.00 -2.13
N CYS A 176 6.68 4.71 -3.10
CA CYS A 176 7.90 5.44 -3.36
C CYS A 176 8.11 5.57 -4.87
N LEU A 177 8.12 6.81 -5.35
CA LEU A 177 8.40 7.19 -6.73
C LEU A 177 9.91 7.11 -6.94
N LEU A 178 10.40 5.95 -7.37
CA LEU A 178 11.83 5.75 -7.62
C LEU A 178 12.24 6.43 -8.93
N ALA A 179 11.57 6.05 -10.01
CA ALA A 179 11.81 6.56 -11.37
C ALA A 179 10.56 6.39 -12.25
N SER A 180 9.42 6.92 -11.82
CA SER A 180 8.17 6.80 -12.58
C SER A 180 8.19 7.67 -13.84
N PRO A 181 7.89 7.10 -15.03
CA PRO A 181 7.76 7.88 -16.26
C PRO A 181 6.48 8.72 -16.27
N ASP A 182 5.48 8.33 -15.49
CA ASP A 182 4.15 8.96 -15.47
C ASP A 182 4.06 10.18 -14.53
N LEU A 183 5.19 10.67 -14.00
CA LEU A 183 5.24 11.71 -12.96
C LEU A 183 4.40 12.95 -13.32
N HIS A 184 4.43 13.36 -14.58
CA HIS A 184 3.68 14.51 -15.09
C HIS A 184 2.18 14.22 -15.30
N ASP A 185 1.80 12.97 -15.46
CA ASP A 185 0.42 12.54 -15.66
C ASP A 185 -0.30 12.17 -14.36
N ILE A 186 0.42 11.91 -13.26
CA ILE A 186 -0.17 11.64 -11.93
C ILE A 186 -1.30 12.62 -11.58
N PRO A 187 -1.14 13.96 -11.71
CA PRO A 187 -2.21 14.90 -11.41
C PRO A 187 -3.46 14.72 -12.27
N ARG A 188 -3.33 14.22 -13.51
CA ARG A 188 -4.47 13.99 -14.41
C ARG A 188 -5.32 12.79 -13.96
N TYR A 189 -4.71 11.77 -13.35
CA TYR A 189 -5.44 10.65 -12.76
C TYR A 189 -6.13 11.03 -11.44
N LEU A 190 -5.54 11.94 -10.66
CA LEU A 190 -5.99 12.29 -9.29
C LEU A 190 -6.84 13.56 -9.21
N ARG A 191 -7.15 14.21 -10.34
CA ARG A 191 -8.04 15.37 -10.40
C ARG A 191 -9.35 14.97 -11.04
N SER A 192 -10.34 14.64 -10.20
CA SER A 192 -11.66 14.33 -10.71
C SER A 192 -12.33 15.58 -11.35
N PRO A 193 -12.82 15.48 -12.59
CA PRO A 193 -13.65 16.52 -13.20
C PRO A 193 -15.00 16.70 -12.50
N ALA A 194 -15.47 15.69 -11.77
CA ALA A 194 -16.74 15.74 -11.04
C ALA A 194 -16.63 16.42 -9.67
N LYS A 195 -15.40 16.65 -9.16
CA LYS A 195 -15.16 17.22 -7.82
C LYS A 195 -15.91 18.54 -7.56
N PRO A 196 -15.98 19.52 -8.49
CA PRO A 196 -16.72 20.76 -8.26
C PRO A 196 -18.24 20.59 -8.12
N TYR A 197 -18.78 19.49 -8.64
CA TYR A 197 -20.23 19.26 -8.74
C TYR A 197 -20.77 18.29 -7.67
N ILE A 198 -19.89 17.61 -6.93
CA ILE A 198 -20.27 16.58 -5.96
C ILE A 198 -19.87 17.01 -4.55
N LYS A 199 -20.87 17.22 -3.69
CA LYS A 199 -20.66 17.35 -2.25
C LYS A 199 -20.60 15.97 -1.60
N ALA A 200 -19.39 15.41 -1.50
CA ALA A 200 -19.17 14.10 -0.89
C ALA A 200 -18.84 14.19 0.60
N ARG A 201 -19.13 13.11 1.33
CA ARG A 201 -18.52 12.84 2.65
C ARG A 201 -17.34 11.89 2.47
N GLY A 202 -16.35 11.98 3.35
CA GLY A 202 -15.20 11.07 3.35
C GLY A 202 -13.89 11.78 3.64
N VAL A 203 -12.79 11.04 3.53
CA VAL A 203 -11.43 11.59 3.66
C VAL A 203 -11.01 12.20 2.34
N GLU A 204 -10.65 13.48 2.35
CA GLU A 204 -10.10 14.16 1.17
C GLU A 204 -8.59 13.92 1.04
N SER A 205 -8.11 13.84 -0.20
CA SER A 205 -6.66 13.84 -0.45
C SER A 205 -6.03 15.19 -0.17
N VAL A 206 -4.82 15.16 0.39
CA VAL A 206 -3.98 16.34 0.55
C VAL A 206 -2.95 16.36 -0.58
N SER A 207 -3.13 17.29 -1.52
CA SER A 207 -2.24 17.45 -2.67
C SER A 207 -0.83 17.88 -2.23
N SER A 208 0.20 17.41 -2.94
CA SER A 208 1.59 17.80 -2.73
C SER A 208 2.36 17.74 -4.04
N PRO A 209 3.31 18.66 -4.30
CA PRO A 209 4.27 18.50 -5.38
C PRO A 209 5.04 17.19 -5.22
N VAL A 210 5.25 16.47 -6.31
CA VAL A 210 5.95 15.17 -6.31
C VAL A 210 7.25 15.24 -7.11
N ALA A 211 8.16 14.31 -6.82
CA ALA A 211 9.38 14.08 -7.58
C ALA A 211 9.71 12.59 -7.63
N ASN A 212 10.55 12.19 -8.57
CA ASN A 212 11.23 10.90 -8.51
C ASN A 212 12.43 10.98 -7.56
N ALA A 213 12.73 9.88 -6.89
CA ALA A 213 13.91 9.74 -6.04
C ALA A 213 15.21 9.61 -6.85
N GLY A 214 15.12 9.24 -8.13
CA GLY A 214 16.26 9.12 -9.04
C GLY A 214 17.03 7.81 -8.86
N VAL A 215 16.36 6.76 -8.37
CA VAL A 215 16.95 5.42 -8.19
C VAL A 215 16.40 4.53 -9.29
N THR A 216 17.27 3.83 -10.02
CA THR A 216 16.87 2.87 -11.06
C THR A 216 16.35 1.57 -10.43
N ASN A 217 15.46 0.88 -11.13
CA ASN A 217 14.86 -0.39 -10.67
C ASN A 217 15.67 -1.63 -11.10
N GLU A 218 16.96 -1.46 -11.43
CA GLU A 218 17.85 -2.56 -11.83
C GLU A 218 18.36 -3.35 -10.61
#